data_AF-A0AAW8AQK2-F1
#
_entry.id   AF-A0AAW8AQK2-F1
#
_cell.length_a   1.000
_cell.length_b   1.000
_cell.length_c   1.000
_cell.angle_alpha   90.00
_cell.angle_beta   90.00
_cell.angle_gamma   90.00
#
_symmetry.space_group_name_H-M   'P 1'
#
loop_
_entity.id
_entity.type
_entity.pdbx_description
1 polymer ?
#
loop_
_entity_poly.entity_id
_entity_poly.type
_entity_poly.pdbx_seq_one_letter_code
_entity_poly.pdbx_strand_id
1 'polypeptide(L)' 'RIPGCDLYRAGDVVQRLWLQQRSSILQHWKSRLLFADRYHRYVMKAEREMYEDSHLRWVICNAERIKRAIIEDFGLPAET' A
#
# COMPACT_ATOMS: atom_id res chain seq x y z
N ARG A 1 -8.07 6.98 3.08
CA ARG A 1 -6.99 6.73 4.08
C ARG A 1 -6.80 8.03 4.82
N ILE A 2 -6.93 8.01 6.14
CA ILE A 2 -6.88 9.21 6.99
C ILE A 2 -5.57 9.09 7.80
N PRO A 3 -4.60 10.01 7.63
CA PRO A 3 -3.41 10.04 8.46
C PRO A 3 -3.76 10.44 9.91
N GLY A 4 -2.92 10.09 10.88
CA GLY A 4 -3.13 10.40 12.29
C GLY A 4 -4.01 9.42 13.08
N CYS A 5 -4.34 8.25 12.54
CA CYS A 5 -5.06 7.21 13.28
C CYS A 5 -4.11 6.29 14.05
N ASP A 6 -4.42 6.00 15.31
CA ASP A 6 -3.66 5.06 16.15
C ASP A 6 -3.74 3.61 15.66
N LEU A 7 -4.89 3.22 15.09
CA LEU A 7 -5.21 1.87 14.64
C LEU A 7 -5.68 1.91 13.18
N TYR A 8 -4.93 1.24 12.30
CA TYR A 8 -5.32 1.05 10.92
C TYR A 8 -5.63 -0.42 10.63
N ARG A 9 -6.77 -0.68 9.99
CA ARG A 9 -7.09 -2.00 9.46
C ARG A 9 -6.75 -2.05 7.98
N ALA A 10 -5.69 -2.78 7.62
CA ALA A 10 -5.37 -3.13 6.25
C ALA A 10 -6.32 -4.25 5.77
N GLY A 11 -7.58 -3.88 5.55
CA GLY A 11 -8.60 -4.74 4.93
C GLY A 11 -8.57 -4.69 3.40
N ASP A 12 -8.09 -3.59 2.85
CA ASP A 12 -7.98 -3.34 1.42
C ASP A 12 -6.62 -3.77 0.87
N VAL A 13 -6.58 -4.13 -0.41
CA VAL A 13 -5.35 -4.50 -1.12
C VAL A 13 -4.43 -3.28 -1.18
N VAL A 14 -3.15 -3.44 -0.85
CA VAL A 14 -2.14 -2.38 -1.03
C VAL A 14 -2.06 -1.99 -2.51
N GLN A 15 -2.16 -0.69 -2.81
CA GLN A 15 -2.29 -0.22 -4.19
C GLN A 15 -1.07 -0.64 -5.03
N ARG A 16 0.12 -0.59 -4.43
CA ARG A 16 1.37 -0.99 -5.07
C ARG A 16 1.40 -2.47 -5.45
N LEU A 17 1.07 -3.36 -4.52
CA LEU A 17 0.93 -4.80 -4.78
C LEU A 17 -0.10 -5.09 -5.87
N TRP A 18 -1.26 -4.41 -5.81
CA TRP A 18 -2.30 -4.58 -6.81
C TRP A 18 -1.80 -4.15 -8.20
N LEU A 19 -1.10 -3.03 -8.29
CA LEU A 19 -0.51 -2.55 -9.54
C LEU A 19 0.55 -3.50 -10.08
N GLN A 20 1.40 -4.05 -9.22
CA GLN A 20 2.40 -5.05 -9.60
C GLN A 20 1.72 -6.33 -10.13
N GLN A 21 0.77 -6.88 -9.39
CA GLN A 21 0.04 -8.08 -9.81
C GLN A 21 -0.71 -7.84 -11.12
N ARG A 22 -1.34 -6.67 -11.27
CA ARG A 22 -2.07 -6.29 -12.49
C ARG A 22 -1.13 -6.02 -13.67
N SER A 23 0.06 -5.47 -13.41
CA SER A 23 1.08 -5.25 -14.44
C SER A 23 1.59 -6.55 -15.05
N SER A 24 1.70 -7.62 -14.25
CA SER A 24 2.13 -8.94 -14.73
C SER A 24 1.15 -9.58 -15.72
N ILE A 25 -0.11 -9.17 -15.72
CA ILE A 25 -1.17 -9.71 -16.59
C ILE A 25 -1.36 -8.83 -17.83
N LEU A 26 -1.06 -7.54 -17.74
CA LEU A 26 -1.27 -6.57 -18.80
C LEU A 26 -0.08 -6.50 -19.77
N GLN A 27 -0.37 -6.08 -21.00
CA GLN A 27 0.67 -5.70 -21.95
C GLN A 27 1.52 -4.55 -21.39
N HIS A 28 2.83 -4.60 -21.61
CA HIS A 28 3.83 -3.69 -21.03
C HIS A 28 3.46 -2.19 -21.14
N TRP A 29 2.91 -1.75 -22.28
CA TRP A 29 2.50 -0.35 -22.47
C TRP A 29 1.26 0.03 -21.64
N LYS A 30 0.29 -0.88 -21.50
CA LYS A 30 -0.90 -0.67 -20.64
C LYS A 30 -0.50 -0.60 -19.18
N SER A 31 0.45 -1.43 -18.76
CA SER A 31 1.01 -1.35 -17.41
C SER A 31 1.65 0.01 -17.15
N ARG A 32 2.46 0.52 -18.09
CA ARG A 32 3.09 1.85 -17.95
C ARG A 32 2.06 2.97 -17.82
N LEU A 33 0.99 2.93 -18.63
CA LEU A 33 -0.12 3.89 -18.50
C LEU A 33 -0.82 3.79 -17.15
N LEU A 34 -1.03 2.57 -16.65
CA LEU A 34 -1.65 2.33 -15.35
C LEU A 34 -0.80 2.92 -14.21
N PHE A 35 0.53 2.78 -14.26
CA PHE A 35 1.41 3.43 -13.28
C PHE A 35 1.48 4.95 -13.44
N ALA A 36 1.28 5.48 -14.66
CA ALA A 36 1.30 6.91 -14.93
C ALA A 36 0.00 7.63 -14.49
N ASP A 37 -1.07 6.88 -14.25
CA ASP A 37 -2.37 7.42 -13.86
C ASP A 37 -2.27 8.28 -12.57
N ARG A 38 -2.92 9.45 -12.60
CA ARG A 38 -2.90 10.40 -11.49
C ARG A 38 -3.60 9.85 -10.25
N TYR A 39 -4.67 9.07 -10.43
CA TYR A 39 -5.41 8.45 -9.33
C TYR A 39 -4.53 7.45 -8.59
N HIS A 40 -3.85 6.57 -9.32
CA HIS A 40 -2.97 5.57 -8.72
C HIS A 40 -1.80 6.19 -7.97
N ARG A 41 -1.20 7.26 -8.51
CA ARG A 41 -0.16 8.02 -7.80
C ARG A 41 -0.69 8.70 -6.53
N TYR A 42 -1.88 9.29 -6.58
CA TYR A 42 -2.50 9.91 -5.41
C TYR A 42 -2.78 8.88 -4.30
N VAL A 43 -3.37 7.74 -4.65
CA VAL A 43 -3.67 6.68 -3.69
C VAL A 43 -2.39 6.12 -3.05
N MET A 44 -1.33 5.89 -3.84
CA MET A 44 -0.04 5.45 -3.32
C MET A 44 0.61 6.50 -2.40
N LYS A 45 0.45 7.79 -2.70
CA LYS A 45 0.93 8.86 -1.82
C LYS A 45 0.16 8.88 -0.50
N ALA A 46 -1.17 8.79 -0.55
CA ALA A 46 -2.01 8.74 0.65
C ALA A 46 -1.78 7.48 1.49
N GLU A 47 -1.44 6.34 0.87
CA GLU A 47 -0.96 5.15 1.58
C GLU A 47 0.33 5.42 2.33
N ARG A 48 1.31 5.99 1.62
CA ARG A 48 2.63 6.29 2.18
C ARG A 48 2.50 7.24 3.36
N GLU A 49 1.78 8.34 3.19
CA GLU A 49 1.55 9.32 4.26
C GLU A 49 0.89 8.70 5.49
N MET A 50 0.02 7.71 5.31
CA MET A 50 -0.65 7.02 6.42
C MET A 50 0.28 6.01 7.12
N TYR A 51 1.10 5.26 6.38
CA TYR A 51 2.02 4.27 6.96
C TYR A 51 3.28 4.89 7.55
N GLU A 52 3.73 6.03 7.03
CA GLU A 52 4.87 6.80 7.54
C GLU A 52 4.46 7.76 8.69
N ASP A 53 3.16 7.88 8.99
CA ASP A 53 2.67 8.71 10.08
C ASP A 53 3.15 8.20 11.44
N SER A 54 3.79 9.07 12.23
CA SER A 54 4.32 8.74 13.55
C SER A 54 3.24 8.38 14.58
N HIS A 55 1.98 8.75 14.32
CA HIS A 55 0.84 8.40 15.15
C HIS A 55 0.31 6.98 14.90
N LEU A 56 0.70 6.33 13.81
CA LEU A 56 0.27 4.98 13.51
C LEU A 56 0.95 3.99 14.46
N ARG A 57 0.19 3.44 15.41
CA ARG A 57 0.71 2.49 16.40
C ARG A 57 0.45 1.04 16.03
N TRP A 58 -0.69 0.76 15.43
CA TRP A 58 -1.13 -0.62 15.18
C TRP A 58 -1.70 -0.79 13.79
N VAL A 59 -1.24 -1.82 13.07
CA VAL A 59 -1.76 -2.20 11.75
C VAL A 59 -2.32 -3.62 11.80
N ILE A 60 -3.64 -3.75 11.72
CA ILE A 60 -4.31 -5.04 11.63
C ILE A 60 -4.36 -5.47 10.16
N CYS A 61 -3.62 -6.53 9.83
CA CYS A 61 -3.65 -7.15 8.51
C CYS A 61 -4.48 -8.43 8.53
N ASN A 62 -5.38 -8.59 7.56
CA ASN A 62 -6.17 -9.82 7.42
C ASN A 62 -5.38 -10.98 6.77
N ALA A 63 -4.28 -10.68 6.05
CA ALA A 63 -3.50 -11.66 5.31
C ALA A 63 -2.00 -11.45 5.47
N GLU A 64 -1.25 -12.55 5.64
CA GLU A 64 0.20 -12.50 5.83
C GLU A 64 0.95 -11.89 4.63
N ARG A 65 0.46 -12.14 3.40
CA ARG A 65 1.02 -11.54 2.19
C ARG A 65 0.95 -10.01 2.19
N ILE A 66 -0.14 -9.46 2.76
CA ILE A 66 -0.32 -8.01 2.90
C ILE A 66 0.65 -7.49 3.97
N LYS A 67 0.77 -8.19 5.10
CA LYS A 67 1.73 -7.85 6.16
C LYS A 67 3.17 -7.77 5.61
N ARG A 68 3.63 -8.80 4.90
CA ARG A 68 4.98 -8.84 4.31
C ARG A 68 5.20 -7.69 3.34
N ALA A 69 4.25 -7.45 2.44
CA ALA A 69 4.37 -6.36 1.49
C ALA A 69 4.38 -4.98 2.14
N ILE A 70 3.61 -4.77 3.21
CA ILE A 70 3.66 -3.50 3.96
C ILE A 70 5.04 -3.31 4.60
N ILE A 71 5.61 -4.37 5.19
CA ILE A 71 6.96 -4.35 5.76
C ILE A 71 8.00 -4.06 4.66
N GLU A 72 7.90 -4.70 3.50
CA GLU A 72 8.83 -4.53 2.38
C GLU A 72 8.71 -3.15 1.71
N ASP A 73 7.49 -2.64 1.51
CA ASP A 73 7.24 -1.38 0.79
C ASP A 73 7.40 -0.13 1.67
N PHE A 74 7.09 -0.22 2.96
CA PHE A 74 7.06 0.92 3.89
C PHE A 74 8.06 0.79 5.05
N GLY A 75 8.75 -0.33 5.20
CA GLY A 75 9.79 -0.50 6.23
C GLY A 75 9.25 -0.57 7.66
N LEU A 76 7.96 -0.86 7.83
CA LEU A 76 7.35 -0.99 9.15
C LEU A 76 7.93 -2.21 9.90
N PRO A 77 8.18 -2.09 11.23
CA PRO A 77 8.66 -3.22 12.02
C PRO A 77 7.68 -4.40 11.94
N ALA A 78 8.23 -5.61 11.77
CA ALA A 78 7.44 -6.84 11.63
C ALA A 78 6.67 -7.24 12.90
N GLU A 79 7.08 -6.66 14.03
CA GLU A 79 6.51 -6.82 15.36
C GLU A 79 6.30 -5.43 15.95
N THR A 80 5.04 -4.98 16.00
CA THR A 80 4.58 -3.98 16.96
C THR A 80 3.21 -4.42 17.41
#